data_AF-A0A0J0XB89-F1
#
_entry.id   AF-A0A0J0XB89-F1
#
_cell.length_a   1.000
_cell.length_b   1.000
_cell.length_c   1.000
_cell.angle_alpha   90.00
_cell.angle_beta   90.00
_cell.angle_gamma   90.00
#
_symmetry.space_group_name_H-M   'P 1'
#
loop_
_entity.id
_entity.type
_entity.pdbx_description
1 polymer ?
#
loop_
_entity_poly.entity_id
_entity_poly.type
_entity_poly.pdbx_seq_one_letter_code
_entity_poly.pdbx_strand_id
1 'polypeptide(L)'
;MVGGAYVRPDEIWTLNLTNAVYYQFIGEDASVLGTVQALEQLKLVGCELATQKWVDNHWRLILWKIAGQVMAQPKLFDQKWNWYEVLCQLRYRYEREYGAAQRPIVRRIQEHDSSPSLPMILCVAAIHRPEPVSDEGDEAVAQKPHLDLTDGWYVVRALLDDCLTRALDKGKIRVGRKLGLSGARLESGADGADVLEAYNKSHLVLSGNSTHLAKWDARLGLQRLPFVAGLSSLSVDGGLIVLMDIVLDRVYPVAYMNSDRASREPPWSEDEELQRSDAWRDKYETERTRLREEMQRSLEKVQEVASILASHAEDVGTIPPSSPPDVEADYDALMATSNIMGFVRVLPSTKIVHLAAYARQRALAEIDAGRAEIEAQLSAACPPRSTRSFLMARVRDGREGNKEQARTGMLNVWDVKELGSELKEGQRYLVSNLIPGRMGDWAPPKAGKIREVYLHTRRDSRWQPVSSK
;
A
#
# COMPACT_ATOMS: atom_id res chain seq x y z
N MET A 1 34.92 -48.47 -14.56
CA MET A 1 36.09 -48.09 -13.75
C MET A 1 35.95 -46.61 -13.47
N VAL A 2 35.74 -46.28 -12.19
CA VAL A 2 35.36 -44.94 -11.72
C VAL A 2 36.63 -44.08 -11.70
N GLY A 3 36.79 -43.24 -12.73
CA GLY A 3 37.75 -42.15 -12.71
C GLY A 3 37.22 -41.06 -11.79
N GLY A 4 37.40 -41.25 -10.48
CA GLY A 4 37.02 -40.27 -9.48
C GLY A 4 37.90 -39.04 -9.62
N ALA A 5 37.37 -37.99 -10.24
CA ALA A 5 37.88 -36.64 -10.03
C ALA A 5 37.88 -36.39 -8.51
N TYR A 6 39.06 -36.21 -7.93
CA TYR A 6 39.25 -35.90 -6.52
C TYR A 6 38.68 -34.50 -6.23
N VAL A 7 37.36 -34.37 -6.09
CA VAL A 7 36.76 -33.22 -5.42
C VAL A 7 37.07 -33.41 -3.94
N ARG A 8 37.80 -32.46 -3.34
CA ARG A 8 37.98 -32.48 -1.89
C ARG A 8 36.62 -32.11 -1.27
N PRO A 9 36.09 -32.90 -0.32
CA PRO A 9 34.83 -32.58 0.39
C PRO A 9 34.78 -31.13 0.91
N ASP A 10 35.94 -30.54 1.21
CA ASP A 10 36.13 -29.16 1.69
C ASP A 10 35.61 -28.08 0.71
N GLU A 11 35.67 -28.31 -0.60
CA GLU A 11 35.21 -27.35 -1.62
C GLU A 11 33.68 -27.22 -1.61
N ILE A 12 32.97 -28.31 -1.30
CA ILE A 12 31.50 -28.32 -1.20
C ILE A 12 31.05 -27.61 0.08
N TRP A 13 31.78 -27.78 1.18
CA TRP A 13 31.43 -27.18 2.48
C TRP A 13 31.55 -25.68 2.50
N THR A 14 32.48 -25.12 1.72
CA THR A 14 32.71 -23.68 1.62
C THR A 14 31.88 -23.02 0.52
N LEU A 15 31.11 -23.80 -0.25
CA LEU A 15 30.38 -23.31 -1.40
C LEU A 15 29.20 -22.40 -1.01
N ASN A 16 29.18 -21.21 -1.59
CA ASN A 16 28.14 -20.19 -1.46
C ASN A 16 27.89 -19.51 -2.81
N LEU A 17 26.90 -18.62 -2.91
CA LEU A 17 26.55 -18.02 -4.20
C LEU A 17 27.65 -17.12 -4.79
N THR A 18 28.59 -16.63 -3.99
CA THR A 18 29.69 -15.78 -4.44
C THR A 18 30.80 -16.60 -5.08
N ASN A 19 31.16 -17.76 -4.51
CA ASN A 19 32.23 -18.60 -5.07
C ASN A 19 31.73 -19.67 -6.04
N ALA A 20 30.46 -20.09 -5.98
CA ALA A 20 29.94 -21.17 -6.81
C ALA A 20 29.98 -20.87 -8.31
N VAL A 21 29.92 -19.59 -8.71
CA VAL A 21 30.04 -19.20 -10.12
C VAL A 21 31.40 -19.54 -10.73
N TYR A 22 32.46 -19.59 -9.89
CA TYR A 22 33.82 -19.91 -10.31
C TYR A 22 34.13 -21.41 -10.21
N TYR A 23 33.22 -22.23 -9.70
CA TYR A 23 33.43 -23.66 -9.60
C TYR A 23 33.47 -24.30 -11.00
N GLN A 24 34.42 -25.20 -11.21
CA GLN A 24 34.66 -25.89 -12.46
C GLN A 24 34.77 -27.39 -12.22
N PHE A 25 34.16 -28.19 -13.07
CA PHE A 25 34.40 -29.64 -13.09
C PHE A 25 35.60 -29.95 -13.99
N ILE A 26 36.26 -31.07 -13.71
CA ILE A 26 37.31 -31.61 -14.57
C ILE A 26 36.71 -32.78 -15.37
N GLY A 27 36.72 -32.66 -16.70
CA GLY A 27 36.27 -33.70 -17.62
C GLY A 27 37.21 -34.91 -17.66
N GLU A 28 36.76 -36.00 -18.28
CA GLU A 28 37.57 -37.22 -18.45
C GLU A 28 38.82 -36.99 -19.32
N ASP A 29 38.75 -36.01 -20.21
CA ASP A 29 39.82 -35.52 -21.09
C ASP A 29 40.68 -34.42 -20.45
N ALA A 30 40.54 -34.21 -19.13
CA ALA A 30 41.14 -33.11 -18.38
C ALA A 30 40.68 -31.71 -18.83
N SER A 31 39.58 -31.60 -19.58
CA SER A 31 38.97 -30.31 -19.89
C SER A 31 38.38 -29.65 -18.65
N VAL A 32 38.41 -28.32 -18.65
CA VAL A 32 37.80 -27.50 -17.59
C VAL A 32 36.37 -27.17 -18.00
N LEU A 33 35.41 -27.58 -17.17
CA LEU A 33 33.98 -27.50 -17.46
C LEU A 33 33.31 -26.53 -16.48
N GLY A 34 33.19 -25.27 -16.89
CA GLY A 34 32.55 -24.19 -16.13
C GLY A 34 31.32 -23.59 -16.83
N THR A 35 30.96 -22.37 -16.44
CA THR A 35 29.77 -21.69 -16.96
C THR A 35 29.85 -21.39 -18.47
N VAL A 36 31.03 -21.09 -18.99
CA VAL A 36 31.25 -20.84 -20.44
C VAL A 36 30.98 -22.10 -21.26
N GLN A 37 31.59 -23.23 -20.88
CA GLN A 37 31.34 -24.53 -21.53
C GLN A 37 29.87 -24.94 -21.40
N ALA A 38 29.23 -24.60 -20.28
CA ALA A 38 27.82 -24.92 -20.07
C ALA A 38 26.92 -24.14 -21.03
N LEU A 39 27.23 -22.86 -21.28
CA LEU A 39 26.53 -22.06 -22.28
C LEU A 39 26.71 -22.63 -23.69
N GLU A 40 27.94 -22.99 -24.07
CA GLU A 40 28.22 -23.61 -25.38
C GLU A 40 27.40 -24.89 -25.57
N GLN A 41 27.36 -25.78 -24.58
CA GLN A 41 26.55 -27.00 -24.63
C GLN A 41 25.05 -26.73 -24.72
N LEU A 42 24.54 -25.71 -24.01
CA LEU A 42 23.14 -25.29 -24.13
C LEU A 42 22.82 -24.79 -25.55
N LYS A 43 23.70 -24.00 -26.15
CA LYS A 43 23.53 -23.51 -27.53
C LYS A 43 23.52 -24.64 -28.54
N LEU A 44 24.43 -25.61 -28.41
CA LEU A 44 24.49 -26.78 -29.28
C LEU A 44 23.19 -27.60 -29.31
N VAL A 45 22.43 -27.61 -28.20
CA VAL A 45 21.13 -28.31 -28.12
C VAL A 45 19.92 -27.40 -28.39
N GLY A 46 20.15 -26.20 -28.94
CA GLY A 46 19.10 -25.28 -29.39
C GLY A 46 18.56 -24.32 -28.33
N CYS A 47 19.22 -24.17 -27.17
CA CYS A 47 18.81 -23.21 -26.14
C CYS A 47 19.29 -21.78 -26.47
N GLU A 48 18.81 -21.22 -27.59
CA GLU A 48 19.34 -19.97 -28.17
C GLU A 48 19.12 -18.71 -27.32
N LEU A 49 18.15 -18.72 -26.41
CA LEU A 49 17.88 -17.57 -25.53
C LEU A 49 18.78 -17.53 -24.29
N ALA A 50 19.55 -18.60 -24.01
CA ALA A 50 20.46 -18.62 -22.88
C ALA A 50 21.59 -17.61 -23.09
N THR A 51 21.85 -16.80 -22.07
CA THR A 51 22.96 -15.83 -22.03
C THR A 51 23.96 -16.23 -20.96
N GLN A 52 25.18 -15.69 -21.02
CA GLN A 52 26.21 -15.96 -20.01
C GLN A 52 25.72 -15.59 -18.61
N LYS A 53 25.10 -14.41 -18.46
CA LYS A 53 24.53 -13.95 -17.17
C LYS A 53 23.46 -14.93 -16.63
N TRP A 54 22.63 -15.47 -17.52
CA TRP A 54 21.59 -16.44 -17.15
C TRP A 54 22.23 -17.76 -16.65
N VAL A 55 23.24 -18.26 -17.36
CA VAL A 55 23.98 -19.47 -16.96
C VAL A 55 24.71 -19.23 -15.63
N ASP A 56 25.44 -18.13 -15.48
CA ASP A 56 26.17 -17.80 -14.25
C ASP A 56 25.23 -17.77 -13.03
N ASN A 57 24.06 -17.15 -13.16
CA ASN A 57 23.06 -17.08 -12.10
C ASN A 57 22.50 -18.46 -11.71
N HIS A 58 22.14 -19.29 -12.69
CA HIS A 58 21.55 -20.58 -12.38
C HIS A 58 22.59 -21.62 -11.97
N TRP A 59 23.80 -21.55 -12.51
CA TRP A 59 24.92 -22.39 -12.13
C TRP A 59 25.20 -22.32 -10.64
N ARG A 60 25.40 -21.10 -10.09
CA ARG A 60 25.64 -20.92 -8.65
C ARG A 60 24.49 -21.44 -7.77
N LEU A 61 23.23 -21.25 -8.19
CA LEU A 61 22.06 -21.70 -7.44
C LEU A 61 21.88 -23.22 -7.51
N ILE A 62 22.17 -23.83 -8.66
CA ILE A 62 22.14 -25.28 -8.84
C ILE A 62 23.22 -25.93 -7.98
N LEU A 63 24.46 -25.46 -8.06
CA LEU A 63 25.56 -26.00 -7.27
C LEU A 63 25.32 -25.81 -5.77
N TRP A 64 24.87 -24.63 -5.32
CA TRP A 64 24.56 -24.41 -3.91
C TRP A 64 23.46 -25.34 -3.39
N LYS A 65 22.42 -25.58 -4.20
CA LYS A 65 21.38 -26.56 -3.89
C LYS A 65 21.96 -27.97 -3.78
N ILE A 66 22.73 -28.42 -4.78
CA ILE A 66 23.28 -29.78 -4.80
C ILE A 66 24.25 -29.97 -3.63
N ALA A 67 25.12 -29.00 -3.37
CA ALA A 67 26.03 -28.99 -2.22
C ALA A 67 25.25 -29.21 -0.92
N GLY A 68 24.15 -28.47 -0.71
CA GLY A 68 23.26 -28.66 0.43
C GLY A 68 22.67 -30.07 0.52
N GLN A 69 22.26 -30.66 -0.61
CA GLN A 69 21.73 -32.03 -0.65
C GLN A 69 22.78 -33.08 -0.31
N VAL A 70 23.99 -32.93 -0.86
CA VAL A 70 25.13 -33.83 -0.58
C VAL A 70 25.58 -33.70 0.87
N MET A 71 25.65 -32.48 1.42
CA MET A 71 25.99 -32.27 2.83
C MET A 71 24.97 -32.91 3.77
N ALA A 72 23.68 -32.86 3.43
CA ALA A 72 22.63 -33.51 4.21
C ALA A 72 22.61 -35.04 4.03
N GLN A 73 22.96 -35.52 2.83
CA GLN A 73 22.97 -36.95 2.49
C GLN A 73 24.20 -37.27 1.61
N PRO A 74 25.36 -37.59 2.23
CA PRO A 74 26.63 -37.77 1.51
C PRO A 74 26.61 -38.86 0.42
N LYS A 75 25.73 -39.87 0.55
CA LYS A 75 25.54 -40.93 -0.45
C LYS A 75 25.09 -40.41 -1.83
N LEU A 76 24.58 -39.19 -1.90
CA LEU A 76 24.17 -38.56 -3.16
C LEU A 76 25.33 -37.96 -3.95
N PHE A 77 26.55 -37.93 -3.39
CA PHE A 77 27.69 -37.24 -3.99
C PHE A 77 27.94 -37.66 -5.44
N ASP A 78 28.23 -38.94 -5.70
CA ASP A 78 28.54 -39.43 -7.05
C ASP A 78 27.39 -39.21 -8.04
N GLN A 79 26.15 -39.34 -7.55
CA GLN A 79 24.95 -39.18 -8.36
C GLN A 79 24.66 -37.72 -8.73
N LYS A 80 24.92 -36.78 -7.82
CA LYS A 80 24.44 -35.40 -7.94
C LYS A 80 25.54 -34.38 -8.19
N TRP A 81 26.73 -34.58 -7.66
CA TRP A 81 27.84 -33.64 -7.81
C TRP A 81 28.67 -33.96 -9.06
N ASN A 82 28.06 -33.78 -10.23
CA ASN A 82 28.74 -33.98 -11.51
C ASN A 82 28.24 -33.01 -12.59
N TRP A 83 29.07 -32.83 -13.62
CA TRP A 83 28.80 -31.96 -14.76
C TRP A 83 27.44 -32.21 -15.42
N TYR A 84 27.09 -33.49 -15.65
CA TYR A 84 25.87 -33.87 -16.35
C TYR A 84 24.60 -33.48 -15.58
N GLU A 85 24.57 -33.68 -14.26
CA GLU A 85 23.43 -33.25 -13.42
C GLU A 85 23.23 -31.73 -13.48
N VAL A 86 24.31 -30.94 -13.48
CA VAL A 86 24.23 -29.48 -13.59
C VAL A 86 23.68 -29.06 -14.95
N LEU A 87 24.19 -29.62 -16.05
CA LEU A 87 23.67 -29.37 -17.40
C LEU A 87 22.20 -29.78 -17.55
N CYS A 88 21.82 -30.94 -17.02
CA CYS A 88 20.42 -31.40 -17.04
C CYS A 88 19.50 -30.40 -16.32
N GLN A 89 19.93 -29.87 -15.18
CA GLN A 89 19.16 -28.85 -14.46
C GLN A 89 19.14 -27.50 -15.18
N LEU A 90 20.22 -27.09 -15.84
CA LEU A 90 20.21 -25.89 -16.68
C LEU A 90 19.23 -26.03 -17.84
N ARG A 91 19.27 -27.15 -18.57
CA ARG A 91 18.29 -27.45 -19.63
C ARG A 91 16.86 -27.44 -19.09
N TYR A 92 16.61 -28.09 -17.96
CA TYR A 92 15.31 -28.05 -17.31
C TYR A 92 14.86 -26.61 -17.02
N ARG A 93 15.73 -25.77 -16.46
CA ARG A 93 15.39 -24.37 -16.18
C ARG A 93 15.07 -23.60 -17.47
N TYR A 94 15.87 -23.81 -18.52
CA TYR A 94 15.63 -23.20 -19.83
C TYR A 94 14.25 -23.58 -20.39
N GLU A 95 13.92 -24.87 -20.40
CA GLU A 95 12.62 -25.37 -20.87
C GLU A 95 11.45 -24.80 -20.06
N ARG A 96 11.58 -24.70 -18.74
CA ARG A 96 10.50 -24.14 -17.90
C ARG A 96 10.30 -22.65 -18.17
N GLU A 97 11.39 -21.91 -18.25
CA GLU A 97 11.34 -20.45 -18.28
C GLU A 97 11.06 -19.91 -19.69
N TYR A 98 11.74 -20.43 -20.71
CA TYR A 98 11.61 -19.99 -22.09
C TYR A 98 10.65 -20.87 -22.89
N GLY A 99 10.74 -22.19 -22.78
CA GLY A 99 9.86 -23.12 -23.51
C GLY A 99 8.41 -23.06 -23.04
N ALA A 100 8.19 -23.21 -21.73
CA ALA A 100 6.87 -23.23 -21.10
C ALA A 100 6.42 -21.88 -20.53
N ALA A 101 7.23 -20.81 -20.71
CA ALA A 101 6.96 -19.46 -20.23
C ALA A 101 6.63 -19.35 -18.72
N GLN A 102 7.17 -20.25 -17.89
CA GLN A 102 6.90 -20.29 -16.45
C GLN A 102 7.89 -19.44 -15.67
N ARG A 103 7.53 -18.16 -15.51
CA ARG A 103 8.39 -17.18 -14.85
C ARG A 103 8.36 -17.33 -13.32
N PRO A 104 9.53 -17.47 -12.67
CA PRO A 104 9.64 -17.51 -11.20
C PRO A 104 9.14 -16.22 -10.53
N ILE A 105 8.74 -16.30 -9.26
CA ILE A 105 8.06 -15.19 -8.58
C ILE A 105 8.96 -13.96 -8.45
N VAL A 106 10.26 -14.14 -8.18
CA VAL A 106 11.21 -13.02 -8.10
C VAL A 106 11.30 -12.31 -9.44
N ARG A 107 11.38 -13.07 -10.55
CA ARG A 107 11.38 -12.51 -11.90
C ARG A 107 10.10 -11.72 -12.18
N ARG A 108 8.93 -12.30 -11.88
CA ARG A 108 7.64 -11.62 -12.07
C ARG A 108 7.51 -10.35 -11.23
N ILE A 109 8.06 -10.32 -10.02
CA ILE A 109 8.03 -9.10 -9.18
C ILE A 109 8.96 -8.03 -9.76
N GLN A 110 10.16 -8.40 -10.18
CA GLN A 110 11.13 -7.45 -10.74
C GLN A 110 10.69 -6.84 -12.07
N GLU A 111 10.01 -7.65 -12.90
CA GLU A 111 9.39 -7.22 -14.16
C GLU A 111 8.01 -6.55 -13.96
N HIS A 112 7.58 -6.35 -12.71
CA HIS A 112 6.28 -5.74 -12.33
C HIS A 112 5.02 -6.51 -12.78
N ASP A 113 5.17 -7.77 -13.20
CA ASP A 113 4.08 -8.68 -13.60
C ASP A 113 3.41 -9.43 -12.43
N SER A 114 3.84 -9.16 -11.19
CA SER A 114 3.22 -9.68 -9.98
C SER A 114 3.41 -8.75 -8.81
N SER A 115 2.39 -8.66 -7.95
CA SER A 115 2.50 -7.88 -6.73
C SER A 115 3.52 -8.51 -5.77
N PRO A 116 4.45 -7.72 -5.20
CA PRO A 116 5.34 -8.18 -4.14
C PRO A 116 4.59 -8.53 -2.85
N SER A 117 3.32 -8.13 -2.73
CA SER A 117 2.47 -8.42 -1.58
C SER A 117 2.00 -9.88 -1.50
N LEU A 118 2.12 -10.63 -2.60
CA LEU A 118 1.69 -12.02 -2.67
C LEU A 118 2.46 -12.89 -1.67
N PRO A 119 1.82 -13.92 -1.09
CA PRO A 119 2.49 -14.79 -0.15
C PRO A 119 3.54 -15.65 -0.87
N MET A 120 4.76 -15.69 -0.35
CA MET A 120 5.87 -16.41 -0.96
C MET A 120 6.84 -16.94 0.08
N ILE A 121 7.61 -17.97 -0.28
CA ILE A 121 8.72 -18.47 0.56
C ILE A 121 10.03 -18.24 -0.19
N LEU A 122 10.95 -17.52 0.43
CA LEU A 122 12.28 -17.27 -0.10
C LEU A 122 13.34 -17.84 0.85
N CYS A 123 14.51 -18.22 0.31
CA CYS A 123 15.66 -18.66 1.09
C CYS A 123 16.65 -17.51 1.28
N VAL A 124 17.22 -17.36 2.47
CA VAL A 124 18.31 -16.42 2.73
C VAL A 124 19.57 -16.90 2.03
N ALA A 125 19.98 -16.20 0.98
CA ALA A 125 21.16 -16.50 0.17
C ALA A 125 22.44 -15.87 0.75
N ALA A 126 22.35 -14.62 1.21
CA ALA A 126 23.46 -13.89 1.82
C ALA A 126 22.92 -12.87 2.86
N ILE A 127 23.82 -12.45 3.75
CA ILE A 127 23.56 -11.42 4.76
C ILE A 127 24.63 -10.35 4.59
N HIS A 128 24.20 -9.11 4.37
CA HIS A 128 25.09 -7.98 4.17
C HIS A 128 25.01 -7.04 5.36
N ARG A 129 26.19 -6.72 5.92
CA ARG A 129 26.36 -5.74 7.01
C ARG A 129 27.29 -4.65 6.52
N PRO A 130 26.78 -3.65 5.80
CA PRO A 130 27.60 -2.55 5.33
C PRO A 130 28.22 -1.77 6.50
N GLU A 131 29.44 -1.28 6.28
CA GLU A 131 30.11 -0.42 7.24
C GLU A 131 29.42 0.95 7.30
N PRO A 132 29.53 1.69 8.43
CA PRO A 132 29.04 3.05 8.52
C PRO A 132 29.72 3.90 7.44
N VAL A 133 28.94 4.70 6.73
CA VAL A 133 29.51 5.67 5.78
C VAL A 133 29.67 6.98 6.53
N SER A 134 30.90 7.48 6.58
CA SER A 134 31.21 8.84 7.00
C SER A 134 31.43 9.69 5.75
N ASP A 135 30.53 10.63 5.48
CA ASP A 135 30.87 11.73 4.58
C ASP A 135 31.79 12.70 5.34
N GLU A 136 32.81 13.23 4.66
CA GLU A 136 33.85 14.07 5.28
C GLU A 136 33.25 15.29 6.00
N GLY A 137 33.08 15.19 7.32
CA GLY A 137 32.57 16.26 8.18
C GLY A 137 31.27 15.95 8.95
N ASP A 138 30.56 14.87 8.62
CA ASP A 138 29.31 14.47 9.28
C ASP A 138 29.47 13.22 10.16
N GLU A 139 28.59 13.09 11.18
CA GLU A 139 28.52 11.88 12.00
C GLU A 139 28.21 10.64 11.13
N ALA A 140 28.99 9.58 11.30
CA ALA A 140 28.85 8.35 10.51
C ALA A 140 27.43 7.77 10.63
N VAL A 141 26.72 7.67 9.50
CA VAL A 141 25.36 7.12 9.49
C VAL A 141 25.45 5.60 9.45
N ALA A 142 24.99 4.95 10.52
CA ALA A 142 24.92 3.49 10.60
C ALA A 142 23.95 2.95 9.53
N GLN A 143 24.48 2.17 8.59
CA GLN A 143 23.65 1.51 7.58
C GLN A 143 22.97 0.26 8.15
N LYS A 144 21.68 0.08 7.84
CA LYS A 144 20.93 -1.11 8.25
C LYS A 144 21.41 -2.35 7.47
N PRO A 145 21.47 -3.53 8.11
CA PRO A 145 21.75 -4.77 7.40
C PRO A 145 20.63 -5.10 6.41
N HIS A 146 21.00 -5.77 5.32
CA HIS A 146 20.05 -6.25 4.31
C HIS A 146 20.36 -7.71 3.93
N LEU A 147 19.39 -8.36 3.32
CA LEU A 147 19.49 -9.78 2.93
C LEU A 147 19.46 -9.93 1.42
N ASP A 148 20.15 -10.94 0.92
CA ASP A 148 19.80 -11.52 -0.37
C ASP A 148 18.85 -12.68 -0.16
N LEU A 149 17.70 -12.64 -0.83
CA LEU A 149 16.68 -13.68 -0.79
C LEU A 149 16.52 -14.32 -2.16
N THR A 150 16.29 -15.63 -2.20
CA THR A 150 16.08 -16.37 -3.46
C THR A 150 14.84 -17.24 -3.44
N ASP A 151 14.12 -17.29 -4.56
CA ASP A 151 13.08 -18.29 -4.83
C ASP A 151 13.64 -19.61 -5.40
N GLY A 152 14.98 -19.73 -5.47
CA GLY A 152 15.70 -20.84 -6.09
C GLY A 152 16.02 -20.60 -7.57
N TRP A 153 15.47 -19.56 -8.19
CA TRP A 153 15.70 -19.19 -9.58
C TRP A 153 16.49 -17.90 -9.71
N TYR A 154 16.12 -16.88 -8.94
CA TYR A 154 16.78 -15.58 -8.92
C TYR A 154 16.99 -15.09 -7.50
N VAL A 155 17.81 -14.06 -7.36
CA VAL A 155 18.14 -13.41 -6.09
C VAL A 155 17.60 -11.98 -6.10
N VAL A 156 17.01 -11.55 -4.99
CA VAL A 156 16.52 -10.19 -4.76
C VAL A 156 17.00 -9.69 -3.41
N ARG A 157 17.42 -8.42 -3.35
CA ARG A 157 17.78 -7.78 -2.08
C ARG A 157 16.54 -7.46 -1.27
N ALA A 158 16.64 -7.57 0.05
CA ALA A 158 15.54 -7.30 0.95
C ALA A 158 15.97 -6.42 2.13
N LEU A 159 15.17 -5.39 2.40
CA LEU A 159 15.32 -4.47 3.53
C LEU A 159 14.54 -4.98 4.74
N LEU A 160 15.11 -4.78 5.91
CA LEU A 160 14.60 -5.28 7.19
C LEU A 160 14.09 -4.13 8.06
N ASP A 161 12.98 -4.38 8.75
CA ASP A 161 12.59 -3.56 9.90
C ASP A 161 13.39 -3.91 11.16
N ASP A 162 13.15 -3.17 12.24
CA ASP A 162 13.89 -3.33 13.48
C ASP A 162 13.62 -4.69 14.14
N CYS A 163 12.41 -5.24 13.95
CA CYS A 163 12.05 -6.58 14.41
C CYS A 163 12.88 -7.68 13.72
N LEU A 164 12.98 -7.63 12.39
CA LEU A 164 13.77 -8.58 11.61
C LEU A 164 15.27 -8.39 11.82
N THR A 165 15.73 -7.15 11.98
CA THR A 165 17.13 -6.83 12.32
C THR A 165 17.51 -7.49 13.66
N ARG A 166 16.69 -7.35 14.70
CA ARG A 166 16.93 -8.09 15.97
C ARG A 166 16.91 -9.60 15.81
N ALA A 167 16.08 -10.14 14.91
CA ALA A 167 16.03 -11.57 14.66
C ALA A 167 17.31 -12.05 13.94
N LEU A 168 17.88 -11.22 13.07
CA LEU A 168 19.18 -11.42 12.42
C LEU A 168 20.32 -11.40 13.44
N ASP A 169 20.36 -10.39 14.32
CA ASP A 169 21.42 -10.24 15.33
C ASP A 169 21.40 -11.36 16.37
N LYS A 170 20.20 -11.83 16.74
CA LYS A 170 20.03 -13.03 17.59
C LYS A 170 20.35 -14.34 16.85
N GLY A 171 20.74 -14.28 15.58
CA GLY A 171 21.08 -15.44 14.77
C GLY A 171 19.90 -16.37 14.48
N LYS A 172 18.66 -15.87 14.53
CA LYS A 172 17.47 -16.65 14.10
C LYS A 172 17.36 -16.70 12.59
N ILE A 173 17.69 -15.59 11.93
CA ILE A 173 17.83 -15.51 10.47
C ILE A 173 19.29 -15.80 10.14
N ARG A 174 19.52 -16.80 9.28
CA ARG A 174 20.86 -17.24 8.82
C ARG A 174 20.78 -17.66 7.36
N VAL A 175 21.90 -17.61 6.66
CA VAL A 175 22.03 -18.18 5.30
C VAL A 175 21.51 -19.62 5.28
N GLY A 176 20.73 -19.96 4.26
CA GLY A 176 20.06 -21.26 4.09
C GLY A 176 18.70 -21.40 4.79
N ARG A 177 18.31 -20.46 5.66
CA ARG A 177 16.96 -20.47 6.27
C ARG A 177 15.91 -20.01 5.25
N LYS A 178 14.74 -20.64 5.30
CA LYS A 178 13.58 -20.26 4.50
C LYS A 178 12.67 -19.32 5.29
N LEU A 179 12.28 -18.22 4.67
CA LEU A 179 11.39 -17.20 5.21
C LEU A 179 10.08 -17.22 4.41
N GLY A 180 8.96 -17.38 5.09
CA GLY A 180 7.64 -17.14 4.53
C GLY A 180 7.25 -15.67 4.71
N LEU A 181 6.93 -15.02 3.60
CA LEU A 181 6.68 -13.59 3.48
C LEU A 181 5.24 -13.36 3.00
N SER A 182 4.62 -12.26 3.43
CA SER A 182 3.37 -11.76 2.88
C SER A 182 3.33 -10.23 3.00
N GLY A 183 2.68 -9.55 2.06
CA GLY A 183 2.53 -8.09 2.06
C GLY A 183 3.84 -7.30 1.97
N ALA A 184 4.89 -7.89 1.38
CA ALA A 184 6.10 -7.15 1.08
C ALA A 184 5.83 -6.05 0.05
N ARG A 185 6.68 -5.03 0.03
CA ARG A 185 6.66 -3.95 -0.97
C ARG A 185 7.93 -4.01 -1.79
N LEU A 186 7.87 -3.52 -3.02
CA LEU A 186 9.05 -3.35 -3.85
C LEU A 186 9.39 -1.86 -3.89
N GLU A 187 10.56 -1.51 -3.36
CA GLU A 187 11.17 -0.19 -3.60
C GLU A 187 12.02 -0.32 -4.86
N SER A 188 11.53 0.21 -5.98
CA SER A 188 12.23 0.22 -7.28
C SER A 188 12.02 1.56 -7.99
N GLY A 189 12.72 1.76 -9.10
CA GLY A 189 12.35 2.80 -10.09
C GLY A 189 10.95 2.58 -10.67
N ALA A 190 10.51 3.55 -11.49
CA ALA A 190 9.16 3.59 -12.07
C ALA A 190 8.84 2.39 -12.98
N ASP A 191 9.85 1.88 -13.70
CA ASP A 191 9.68 0.78 -14.65
C ASP A 191 10.23 -0.55 -14.12
N GLY A 192 9.58 -1.64 -14.53
CA GLY A 192 10.11 -2.99 -14.34
C GLY A 192 11.43 -3.17 -15.06
N ALA A 193 12.34 -3.95 -14.48
CA ALA A 193 13.65 -4.24 -15.05
C ALA A 193 13.83 -5.75 -15.22
N ASP A 194 14.66 -6.15 -16.18
CA ASP A 194 15.10 -7.55 -16.29
C ASP A 194 15.65 -8.02 -14.95
N VAL A 195 15.26 -9.21 -14.53
CA VAL A 195 15.55 -9.75 -13.19
C VAL A 195 17.04 -9.82 -12.87
N LEU A 196 17.91 -10.03 -13.87
CA LEU A 196 19.36 -10.09 -13.66
C LEU A 196 19.99 -8.70 -13.58
N GLU A 197 19.34 -7.68 -14.12
CA GLU A 197 19.77 -6.28 -14.03
C GLU A 197 19.16 -5.53 -12.84
N ALA A 198 18.02 -6.01 -12.34
CA ALA A 198 17.27 -5.39 -11.26
C ALA A 198 17.90 -5.56 -9.88
N TYR A 199 18.83 -6.51 -9.71
CA TYR A 199 19.42 -6.88 -8.41
C TYR A 199 19.94 -5.69 -7.58
N ASN A 200 20.52 -4.68 -8.22
CA ASN A 200 21.01 -3.45 -7.54
C ASN A 200 20.04 -2.26 -7.64
N LYS A 201 18.93 -2.39 -8.38
CA LYS A 201 18.00 -1.30 -8.70
C LYS A 201 16.73 -1.34 -7.85
N SER A 202 16.44 -2.47 -7.21
CA SER A 202 15.23 -2.66 -6.43
C SER A 202 15.46 -3.49 -5.18
N HIS A 203 14.64 -3.22 -4.17
CA HIS A 203 14.71 -3.87 -2.87
C HIS A 203 13.32 -4.27 -2.39
N LEU A 204 13.21 -5.49 -1.89
CA LEU A 204 12.01 -6.00 -1.26
C LEU A 204 11.94 -5.54 0.20
N VAL A 205 10.95 -4.72 0.56
CA VAL A 205 10.76 -4.24 1.93
C VAL A 205 9.91 -5.23 2.71
N LEU A 206 10.49 -5.78 3.78
CA LEU A 206 9.84 -6.78 4.62
C LEU A 206 9.25 -6.15 5.88
N SER A 207 8.14 -6.71 6.34
CA SER A 207 7.58 -6.45 7.68
C SER A 207 7.71 -7.70 8.54
N GLY A 208 8.29 -7.57 9.72
CA GLY A 208 8.53 -8.66 10.67
C GLY A 208 7.27 -9.35 11.14
N ASN A 209 6.18 -8.60 11.32
CA ASN A 209 4.86 -9.13 11.69
C ASN A 209 4.18 -9.92 10.56
N SER A 210 4.71 -9.83 9.33
CA SER A 210 4.23 -10.57 8.16
C SER A 210 5.30 -11.50 7.59
N THR A 211 6.33 -11.80 8.39
CA THR A 211 7.45 -12.68 8.04
C THR A 211 7.63 -13.76 9.11
N HIS A 212 7.80 -15.01 8.69
CA HIS A 212 8.02 -16.12 9.61
C HIS A 212 9.07 -17.10 9.07
N LEU A 213 9.64 -17.93 9.96
CA LEU A 213 10.50 -19.04 9.55
C LEU A 213 9.64 -20.14 8.93
N ALA A 214 9.95 -20.53 7.70
CA ALA A 214 9.32 -21.66 7.03
C ALA A 214 10.03 -22.98 7.36
N LYS A 215 9.34 -24.11 7.15
CA LYS A 215 9.92 -25.44 7.31
C LYS A 215 11.09 -25.65 6.33
N TRP A 216 12.03 -26.50 6.70
CA TRP A 216 13.24 -26.75 5.90
C TRP A 216 12.93 -27.31 4.49
N ASP A 217 11.87 -28.10 4.38
CA ASP A 217 11.39 -28.75 3.15
C ASP A 217 10.36 -27.91 2.39
N ALA A 218 9.94 -26.76 2.93
CA ALA A 218 8.92 -25.91 2.30
C ALA A 218 9.36 -25.47 0.90
N ARG A 219 8.46 -25.55 -0.07
CA ARG A 219 8.75 -25.19 -1.46
C ARG A 219 8.97 -23.69 -1.59
N LEU A 220 10.08 -23.30 -2.21
CA LEU A 220 10.38 -21.89 -2.52
C LEU A 220 9.44 -21.34 -3.61
N GLY A 221 9.22 -20.04 -3.60
CA GLY A 221 8.38 -19.30 -4.54
C GLY A 221 6.98 -19.01 -4.00
N LEU A 222 6.05 -18.72 -4.92
CA LEU A 222 4.67 -18.34 -4.63
C LEU A 222 3.95 -19.41 -3.79
N GLN A 223 3.24 -18.95 -2.76
CA GLN A 223 2.37 -19.78 -1.91
C GLN A 223 0.90 -19.49 -2.21
N ARG A 224 0.03 -20.45 -1.88
CA ARG A 224 -1.42 -20.28 -2.05
C ARG A 224 -2.07 -19.48 -0.94
N LEU A 225 -1.56 -19.62 0.28
CA LEU A 225 -2.14 -19.02 1.47
C LEU A 225 -1.11 -18.11 2.14
N PRO A 226 -1.54 -16.92 2.61
CA PRO A 226 -0.69 -16.04 3.40
C PRO A 226 -0.43 -16.59 4.79
N PHE A 227 0.63 -16.08 5.40
CA PHE A 227 0.88 -16.27 6.82
C PHE A 227 -0.21 -15.55 7.63
N VAL A 228 -0.72 -16.23 8.65
CA VAL A 228 -1.67 -15.65 9.61
C VAL A 228 -0.91 -15.41 10.90
N ALA A 229 -0.76 -14.14 11.25
CA ALA A 229 -0.06 -13.75 12.46
C ALA A 229 -0.95 -14.01 13.69
N GLY A 230 -0.34 -14.55 14.75
CA GLY A 230 -0.97 -14.62 16.07
C GLY A 230 -0.46 -13.51 16.98
N LEU A 231 -1.26 -13.06 17.94
CA LEU A 231 -0.94 -11.99 18.88
C LEU A 231 0.43 -12.17 19.56
N SER A 232 0.76 -13.42 19.92
CA SER A 232 2.02 -13.77 20.59
C SER A 232 3.24 -13.73 19.67
N SER A 233 3.06 -13.68 18.34
CA SER A 233 4.16 -13.51 17.38
C SER A 233 4.50 -12.05 17.05
N LEU A 234 3.63 -11.11 17.40
CA LEU A 234 3.74 -9.72 16.98
C LEU A 234 4.86 -8.96 17.70
N SER A 235 5.37 -7.91 17.06
CA SER A 235 6.26 -6.91 17.63
C SER A 235 5.74 -5.52 17.30
N VAL A 236 5.91 -4.56 18.22
CA VAL A 236 5.44 -3.17 18.06
C VAL A 236 6.07 -2.45 16.86
N ASP A 237 7.28 -2.88 16.51
CA ASP A 237 8.14 -2.36 15.45
C ASP A 237 8.32 -3.37 14.31
N GLY A 238 7.43 -4.37 14.22
CA GLY A 238 7.41 -5.36 13.15
C GLY A 238 6.62 -4.95 11.91
N GLY A 239 6.30 -3.66 11.76
CA GLY A 239 5.56 -3.14 10.62
C GLY A 239 4.14 -3.70 10.48
N LEU A 240 3.70 -3.80 9.22
CA LEU A 240 2.34 -4.19 8.84
C LEU A 240 2.04 -5.65 9.23
N ILE A 241 0.83 -5.88 9.72
CA ILE A 241 0.25 -7.20 9.95
C ILE A 241 -0.72 -7.47 8.81
N VAL A 242 -0.31 -8.29 7.85
CA VAL A 242 -1.09 -8.52 6.61
C VAL A 242 -2.39 -9.24 6.87
N LEU A 243 -2.37 -10.25 7.75
CA LEU A 243 -3.55 -11.04 8.04
C LEU A 243 -3.49 -11.58 9.48
N MET A 244 -4.58 -11.40 10.20
CA MET A 244 -4.85 -12.06 11.48
C MET A 244 -6.17 -12.81 11.40
N ASP A 245 -6.26 -13.86 12.19
CA ASP A 245 -7.48 -14.63 12.42
C ASP A 245 -7.85 -14.44 13.88
N ILE A 246 -8.94 -13.71 14.13
CA ILE A 246 -9.29 -13.22 15.45
C ILE A 246 -10.73 -13.58 15.81
N VAL A 247 -10.99 -13.71 17.10
CA VAL A 247 -12.34 -13.75 17.68
C VAL A 247 -12.55 -12.50 18.50
N LEU A 248 -13.69 -11.85 18.34
CA LEU A 248 -14.08 -10.69 19.13
C LEU A 248 -14.64 -11.16 20.47
N ASP A 249 -13.89 -10.99 21.56
CA ASP A 249 -14.36 -11.37 22.89
C ASP A 249 -15.29 -10.30 23.48
N ARG A 250 -15.03 -9.02 23.17
CA ARG A 250 -15.86 -7.89 23.62
C ARG A 250 -15.81 -6.76 22.61
N VAL A 251 -16.94 -6.15 22.31
CA VAL A 251 -17.06 -4.97 21.45
C VAL A 251 -17.55 -3.81 22.32
N TYR A 252 -16.76 -2.74 22.41
CA TYR A 252 -17.13 -1.56 23.20
C TYR A 252 -18.01 -0.62 22.36
N PRO A 253 -18.83 0.24 23.00
CA PRO A 253 -19.68 1.20 22.30
C PRO A 253 -18.88 2.10 21.34
N VAL A 254 -19.55 2.53 20.26
CA VAL A 254 -18.97 3.48 19.30
C VAL A 254 -18.73 4.81 20.00
N ALA A 255 -17.55 5.37 19.76
CA ALA A 255 -17.15 6.69 20.21
C ALA A 255 -16.75 7.55 18.99
N TYR A 256 -16.76 8.85 19.19
CA TYR A 256 -16.41 9.84 18.17
C TYR A 256 -15.27 10.70 18.68
N MET A 257 -14.45 11.16 17.76
CA MET A 257 -13.42 12.14 18.07
C MET A 257 -13.21 13.09 16.90
N ASN A 258 -12.57 14.23 17.20
CA ASN A 258 -12.16 15.17 16.18
C ASN A 258 -11.09 14.51 15.29
N SER A 259 -11.24 14.64 13.97
CA SER A 259 -10.29 14.07 13.03
C SER A 259 -8.97 14.86 12.98
N ASP A 260 -9.00 16.12 13.41
CA ASP A 260 -7.82 16.92 13.61
C ASP A 260 -7.02 16.42 14.83
N ARG A 261 -5.79 15.98 14.56
CA ARG A 261 -4.86 15.49 15.59
C ARG A 261 -4.34 16.59 16.52
N ALA A 262 -4.48 17.86 16.15
CA ALA A 262 -4.14 18.98 17.02
C ALA A 262 -5.20 19.20 18.12
N SER A 263 -6.43 18.77 17.87
CA SER A 263 -7.50 18.83 18.85
C SER A 263 -7.19 17.88 20.01
N ARG A 264 -7.27 18.42 21.24
CA ARG A 264 -7.12 17.66 22.49
C ARG A 264 -8.46 17.30 23.12
N GLU A 265 -9.55 17.45 22.38
CA GLU A 265 -10.86 17.05 22.88
C GLU A 265 -10.89 15.54 23.16
N PRO A 266 -11.41 15.13 24.33
CA PRO A 266 -11.61 13.72 24.60
C PRO A 266 -12.65 13.13 23.65
N PRO A 267 -12.60 11.82 23.38
CA PRO A 267 -13.66 11.15 22.65
C PRO A 267 -15.03 11.30 23.33
N TRP A 268 -16.09 11.43 22.54
CA TRP A 268 -17.47 11.55 23.00
C TRP A 268 -18.35 10.38 22.53
N SER A 269 -19.52 10.24 23.16
CA SER A 269 -20.46 9.15 22.90
C SER A 269 -21.28 9.36 21.63
N GLU A 270 -22.04 8.34 21.23
CA GLU A 270 -22.99 8.45 20.13
C GLU A 270 -24.14 9.42 20.41
N ASP A 271 -24.66 9.44 21.65
CA ASP A 271 -25.72 10.38 22.04
C ASP A 271 -25.23 11.83 21.96
N GLU A 272 -24.01 12.09 22.41
CA GLU A 272 -23.42 13.43 22.32
C GLU A 272 -23.11 13.81 20.87
N GLU A 273 -22.66 12.87 20.04
CA GLU A 273 -22.46 13.11 18.62
C GLU A 273 -23.76 13.48 17.91
N LEU A 274 -24.87 12.83 18.25
CA LEU A 274 -26.19 13.15 17.71
C LEU A 274 -26.57 14.59 18.06
N GLN A 275 -26.43 14.97 19.33
CA GLN A 275 -26.71 16.34 19.79
C GLN A 275 -25.82 17.38 19.08
N ARG A 276 -24.52 17.10 18.95
CA ARG A 276 -23.57 17.98 18.24
C ARG A 276 -23.92 18.09 16.75
N SER A 277 -24.35 16.99 16.14
CA SER A 277 -24.77 16.97 14.73
C SER A 277 -26.05 17.74 14.51
N ASP A 278 -27.04 17.60 15.38
CA ASP A 278 -28.32 18.28 15.26
C ASP A 278 -28.14 19.78 15.52
N ALA A 279 -27.40 20.17 16.56
CA ALA A 279 -27.08 21.58 16.82
C ALA A 279 -26.33 22.24 15.65
N TRP A 280 -25.40 21.53 15.01
CA TRP A 280 -24.72 22.04 13.81
C TRP A 280 -25.69 22.15 12.63
N ARG A 281 -26.59 21.18 12.44
CA ARG A 281 -27.59 21.20 11.36
C ARG A 281 -28.55 22.37 11.53
N ASP A 282 -29.07 22.57 12.75
CA ASP A 282 -29.98 23.67 13.08
C ASP A 282 -29.31 25.02 12.85
N LYS A 283 -28.05 25.18 13.29
CA LYS A 283 -27.26 26.39 13.05
C LYS A 283 -27.04 26.61 11.55
N TYR A 284 -26.63 25.57 10.81
CA TYR A 284 -26.40 25.64 9.37
C TYR A 284 -27.67 26.04 8.61
N GLU A 285 -28.81 25.43 8.96
CA GLU A 285 -30.10 25.74 8.34
C GLU A 285 -30.55 27.17 8.64
N THR A 286 -30.42 27.62 9.89
CA THR A 286 -30.77 28.98 10.32
C THR A 286 -29.91 30.04 9.62
N GLU A 287 -28.60 29.84 9.54
CA GLU A 287 -27.70 30.75 8.82
C GLU A 287 -28.00 30.73 7.32
N ARG A 288 -28.28 29.55 6.74
CA ARG A 288 -28.65 29.42 5.32
C ARG A 288 -29.95 30.16 5.01
N THR A 289 -30.96 30.09 5.87
CA THR A 289 -32.21 30.84 5.67
C THR A 289 -31.96 32.34 5.79
N ARG A 290 -31.21 32.79 6.81
CA ARG A 290 -30.89 34.21 6.99
C ARG A 290 -30.18 34.79 5.76
N LEU A 291 -29.14 34.11 5.27
CA LEU A 291 -28.35 34.57 4.12
C LEU A 291 -29.17 34.56 2.82
N ARG A 292 -30.07 33.58 2.65
CA ARG A 292 -31.00 33.57 1.52
C ARG A 292 -32.01 34.71 1.58
N GLU A 293 -32.54 35.03 2.76
CA GLU A 293 -33.47 36.16 2.92
C GLU A 293 -32.79 37.51 2.70
N GLU A 294 -31.54 37.66 3.13
CA GLU A 294 -30.73 38.85 2.87
C GLU A 294 -30.43 39.02 1.38
N MET A 295 -30.04 37.93 0.71
CA MET A 295 -29.87 37.90 -0.75
C MET A 295 -31.18 38.17 -1.49
N GLN A 296 -32.31 37.63 -1.03
CA GLN A 296 -33.60 37.90 -1.66
C GLN A 296 -33.94 39.40 -1.56
N ARG A 297 -33.72 40.01 -0.38
CA ARG A 297 -33.92 41.45 -0.17
C ARG A 297 -32.99 42.31 -1.05
N SER A 298 -31.74 41.91 -1.27
CA SER A 298 -30.84 42.65 -2.16
C SER A 298 -31.24 42.50 -3.64
N LEU A 299 -31.79 41.35 -4.03
CA LEU A 299 -32.24 41.07 -5.40
C LEU A 299 -33.60 41.67 -5.75
N GLU A 300 -34.46 42.00 -4.78
CA GLU A 300 -35.81 42.56 -5.00
C GLU A 300 -35.79 43.73 -5.99
N LYS A 301 -34.91 44.71 -5.78
CA LYS A 301 -34.82 45.90 -6.63
C LYS A 301 -34.29 45.59 -8.03
N VAL A 302 -33.30 44.71 -8.12
CA VAL A 302 -32.72 44.26 -9.41
C VAL A 302 -33.75 43.48 -10.22
N GLN A 303 -34.54 42.64 -9.57
CA GLN A 303 -35.62 41.87 -10.18
C GLN A 303 -36.80 42.75 -10.60
N GLU A 304 -37.20 43.73 -9.77
CA GLU A 304 -38.24 44.70 -10.10
C GLU A 304 -37.87 45.47 -11.38
N VAL A 305 -36.65 46.02 -11.42
CA VAL A 305 -36.13 46.73 -12.60
C VAL A 305 -36.08 45.82 -13.83
N ALA A 306 -35.55 44.60 -13.70
CA ALA A 306 -35.47 43.65 -14.80
C ALA A 306 -36.85 43.24 -15.32
N SER A 307 -37.85 43.05 -14.43
CA SER A 307 -39.22 42.70 -14.79
C SER A 307 -39.94 43.84 -15.52
N ILE A 308 -39.81 45.07 -15.03
CA ILE A 308 -40.40 46.26 -15.67
C ILE A 308 -39.81 46.43 -17.08
N LEU A 309 -38.49 46.34 -17.21
CA LEU A 309 -37.81 46.46 -18.50
C LEU A 309 -38.18 45.32 -19.47
N ALA A 310 -38.31 44.08 -18.97
CA ALA A 310 -38.71 42.94 -19.79
C ALA A 310 -40.13 43.11 -20.35
N SER A 311 -41.09 43.53 -19.53
CA SER A 311 -42.47 43.78 -19.97
C SER A 311 -42.55 44.87 -21.05
N HIS A 312 -41.80 45.97 -20.92
CA HIS A 312 -41.78 47.01 -21.95
C HIS A 312 -41.00 46.60 -23.20
N ALA A 313 -40.05 45.67 -23.09
CA ALA A 313 -39.31 45.15 -24.23
C ALA A 313 -40.14 44.16 -25.06
N GLU A 314 -41.05 43.40 -24.44
CA GLU A 314 -41.99 42.50 -25.12
C GLU A 314 -42.93 43.25 -26.09
N ASP A 315 -43.32 44.48 -25.74
CA ASP A 315 -44.17 45.35 -26.57
C ASP A 315 -43.45 45.89 -27.84
N VAL A 316 -42.11 45.87 -27.88
CA VAL A 316 -41.30 46.48 -28.96
C VAL A 316 -40.92 45.48 -30.07
N GLY A 317 -40.99 44.18 -29.79
CA GLY A 317 -40.97 43.08 -30.77
C GLY A 317 -39.72 42.89 -31.65
N THR A 318 -38.78 43.83 -31.70
CA THR A 318 -37.61 43.78 -32.61
C THR A 318 -36.33 44.21 -31.89
N ILE A 319 -35.31 43.35 -31.89
CA ILE A 319 -33.99 43.63 -31.28
C ILE A 319 -33.08 44.30 -32.32
N PRO A 320 -32.66 45.56 -32.12
CA PRO A 320 -31.68 46.22 -32.99
C PRO A 320 -30.30 45.52 -32.90
N PRO A 321 -29.51 45.47 -33.98
CA PRO A 321 -28.26 44.69 -34.01
C PRO A 321 -27.08 45.31 -33.23
N SER A 322 -27.14 46.59 -32.84
CA SER A 322 -26.03 47.30 -32.19
C SER A 322 -26.42 47.82 -30.81
N SER A 323 -25.69 47.41 -29.76
CA SER A 323 -25.87 47.94 -28.41
C SER A 323 -25.46 49.42 -28.34
N PRO A 324 -26.30 50.31 -27.79
CA PRO A 324 -25.93 51.69 -27.49
C PRO A 324 -24.76 51.74 -26.48
N PRO A 325 -23.87 52.75 -26.57
CA PRO A 325 -22.69 52.86 -25.71
C PRO A 325 -22.99 53.30 -24.26
N ASP A 326 -24.22 53.74 -23.97
CA ASP A 326 -24.64 54.34 -22.70
C ASP A 326 -25.48 53.41 -21.81
N VAL A 327 -25.75 52.18 -22.25
CA VAL A 327 -26.66 51.21 -21.58
C VAL A 327 -26.31 50.97 -20.11
N GLU A 328 -25.02 50.91 -19.76
CA GLU A 328 -24.55 50.72 -18.38
C GLU A 328 -24.85 51.96 -17.51
N ALA A 329 -24.57 53.16 -18.02
CA ALA A 329 -24.83 54.41 -17.31
C ALA A 329 -26.35 54.64 -17.10
N ASP A 330 -27.17 54.26 -18.07
CA ASP A 330 -28.63 54.32 -17.92
C ASP A 330 -29.16 53.29 -16.93
N TYR A 331 -28.56 52.09 -16.88
CA TYR A 331 -28.92 51.08 -15.89
C TYR A 331 -28.60 51.57 -14.47
N ASP A 332 -27.43 52.17 -14.27
CA ASP A 332 -27.04 52.75 -12.97
C ASP A 332 -27.97 53.91 -12.57
N ALA A 333 -28.30 54.80 -13.52
CA ALA A 333 -29.26 55.87 -13.30
C ALA A 333 -30.66 55.32 -12.96
N LEU A 334 -31.08 54.23 -13.61
CA LEU A 334 -32.35 53.55 -13.33
C LEU A 334 -32.36 52.92 -11.94
N MET A 335 -31.26 52.28 -11.53
CA MET A 335 -31.09 51.72 -10.19
C MET A 335 -31.04 52.81 -9.10
N ALA A 336 -30.57 54.03 -9.40
CA ALA A 336 -30.55 55.15 -8.47
C ALA A 336 -31.88 55.91 -8.38
N THR A 337 -32.77 55.74 -9.37
CA THR A 337 -34.03 56.50 -9.48
C THR A 337 -35.13 55.91 -8.58
N SER A 338 -35.96 56.78 -8.01
CA SER A 338 -37.14 56.40 -7.20
C SER A 338 -38.41 56.16 -8.03
N ASN A 339 -38.51 56.75 -9.22
CA ASN A 339 -39.62 56.57 -10.17
C ASN A 339 -39.17 55.83 -11.44
N ILE A 340 -39.04 54.51 -11.34
CA ILE A 340 -38.58 53.63 -12.43
C ILE A 340 -39.49 53.78 -13.67
N MET A 341 -40.81 53.79 -13.48
CA MET A 341 -41.79 53.91 -14.57
C MET A 341 -41.70 55.24 -15.32
N GLY A 342 -41.45 56.33 -14.59
CA GLY A 342 -41.25 57.65 -15.20
C GLY A 342 -39.99 57.70 -16.07
N PHE A 343 -38.92 57.06 -15.61
CA PHE A 343 -37.66 56.99 -16.36
C PHE A 343 -37.80 56.12 -17.62
N VAL A 344 -38.41 54.93 -17.50
CA VAL A 344 -38.60 54.00 -18.63
C VAL A 344 -39.48 54.62 -19.73
N ARG A 345 -40.48 55.44 -19.39
CA ARG A 345 -41.36 56.10 -20.38
C ARG A 345 -40.69 57.17 -21.24
N VAL A 346 -39.59 57.76 -20.76
CA VAL A 346 -38.86 58.81 -21.49
C VAL A 346 -37.78 58.21 -22.39
N LEU A 347 -37.41 56.94 -22.18
CA LEU A 347 -36.41 56.25 -22.97
C LEU A 347 -36.94 55.82 -24.35
N PRO A 348 -36.13 55.89 -25.41
CA PRO A 348 -36.47 55.35 -26.71
C PRO A 348 -36.72 53.83 -26.67
N SER A 349 -37.75 53.36 -27.36
CA SER A 349 -38.15 51.93 -27.42
C SER A 349 -37.02 51.00 -27.85
N THR A 350 -36.15 51.43 -28.77
CA THR A 350 -34.98 50.67 -29.23
C THR A 350 -33.93 50.47 -28.13
N LYS A 351 -33.83 51.39 -27.18
CA LYS A 351 -32.87 51.37 -26.07
C LYS A 351 -33.35 50.49 -24.91
N ILE A 352 -34.67 50.44 -24.68
CA ILE A 352 -35.31 49.60 -23.65
C ILE A 352 -34.98 48.11 -23.85
N VAL A 353 -34.94 47.61 -25.09
CA VAL A 353 -34.63 46.21 -25.38
C VAL A 353 -33.19 45.84 -24.97
N HIS A 354 -32.21 46.71 -25.26
CA HIS A 354 -30.82 46.50 -24.83
C HIS A 354 -30.67 46.63 -23.31
N LEU A 355 -31.39 47.58 -22.69
CA LEU A 355 -31.40 47.76 -21.25
C LEU A 355 -32.04 46.57 -20.52
N ALA A 356 -33.09 45.96 -21.08
CA ALA A 356 -33.71 44.74 -20.56
C ALA A 356 -32.78 43.53 -20.66
N ALA A 357 -32.03 43.38 -21.76
CA ALA A 357 -31.02 42.33 -21.91
C ALA A 357 -29.87 42.51 -20.90
N TYR A 358 -29.37 43.74 -20.74
CA TYR A 358 -28.33 44.08 -19.76
C TYR A 358 -28.82 43.86 -18.32
N ALA A 359 -30.03 44.32 -17.97
CA ALA A 359 -30.63 44.09 -16.66
C ALA A 359 -30.79 42.60 -16.34
N ARG A 360 -31.20 41.79 -17.31
CA ARG A 360 -31.28 40.32 -17.16
C ARG A 360 -29.92 39.69 -16.92
N GLN A 361 -28.91 40.10 -17.69
CA GLN A 361 -27.54 39.63 -17.50
C GLN A 361 -27.00 40.02 -16.12
N ARG A 362 -27.24 41.26 -15.68
CA ARG A 362 -26.81 41.76 -14.37
C ARG A 362 -27.54 41.03 -13.25
N ALA A 363 -28.85 40.77 -13.39
CA ALA A 363 -29.63 39.99 -12.44
C ALA A 363 -29.12 38.54 -12.31
N LEU A 364 -28.81 37.88 -13.42
CA LEU A 364 -28.22 36.53 -13.39
C LEU A 364 -26.82 36.54 -12.73
N ALA A 365 -25.97 37.49 -13.08
CA ALA A 365 -24.64 37.64 -12.48
C ALA A 365 -24.73 37.91 -10.97
N GLU A 366 -25.68 38.73 -10.52
CA GLU A 366 -25.89 39.02 -9.10
C GLU A 366 -26.43 37.79 -8.34
N ILE A 367 -27.30 37.00 -8.96
CA ILE A 367 -27.77 35.72 -8.40
C ILE A 367 -26.61 34.73 -8.23
N ASP A 368 -25.75 34.59 -9.24
CA ASP A 368 -24.63 33.65 -9.18
C ASP A 368 -23.56 34.10 -8.18
N ALA A 369 -23.20 35.39 -8.18
CA ALA A 369 -22.31 35.98 -7.19
C ALA A 369 -22.88 35.80 -5.77
N GLY A 370 -24.19 36.01 -5.62
CA GLY A 370 -24.88 35.83 -4.36
C GLY A 370 -24.90 34.38 -3.86
N ARG A 371 -25.06 33.41 -4.76
CA ARG A 371 -24.95 31.98 -4.41
C ARG A 371 -23.55 31.63 -3.91
N ALA A 372 -22.52 32.10 -4.60
CA ALA A 372 -21.13 31.89 -4.20
C ALA A 372 -20.83 32.54 -2.84
N GLU A 373 -21.35 33.75 -2.60
CA GLU A 373 -21.20 34.45 -1.32
C GLU A 373 -21.91 33.71 -0.17
N ILE A 374 -23.14 33.24 -0.40
CA ILE A 374 -23.86 32.41 0.58
C ILE A 374 -23.03 31.17 0.92
N GLU A 375 -22.49 30.48 -0.08
CA GLU A 375 -21.67 29.28 0.15
C GLU A 375 -20.38 29.60 0.93
N ALA A 376 -19.70 30.70 0.59
CA ALA A 376 -18.50 31.15 1.30
C ALA A 376 -18.80 31.51 2.76
N GLN A 377 -19.87 32.27 3.02
CA GLN A 377 -20.29 32.63 4.36
C GLN A 377 -20.77 31.43 5.17
N LEU A 378 -21.48 30.48 4.55
CA LEU A 378 -21.87 29.23 5.21
C LEU A 378 -20.67 28.39 5.61
N SER A 379 -19.67 28.28 4.73
CA SER A 379 -18.41 27.59 5.04
C SER A 379 -17.66 28.25 6.20
N ALA A 380 -17.68 29.59 6.28
CA ALA A 380 -17.05 30.34 7.37
C ALA A 380 -17.83 30.25 8.70
N ALA A 381 -19.16 30.38 8.67
CA ALA A 381 -20.01 30.41 9.86
C ALA A 381 -20.28 29.00 10.44
N CYS A 382 -20.39 28.01 9.55
CA CYS A 382 -20.72 26.61 9.86
C CYS A 382 -19.80 25.67 9.06
N PRO A 383 -18.48 25.62 9.38
CA PRO A 383 -17.56 24.76 8.68
C PRO A 383 -17.95 23.28 8.81
N PRO A 384 -17.64 22.43 7.80
CA PRO A 384 -17.89 20.99 7.87
C PRO A 384 -17.25 20.37 9.11
N ARG A 385 -18.01 19.51 9.80
CA ARG A 385 -17.52 18.84 11.01
C ARG A 385 -16.46 17.81 10.68
N SER A 386 -15.29 17.98 11.28
CA SER A 386 -14.16 17.06 11.15
C SER A 386 -14.26 15.96 12.21
N THR A 387 -15.12 14.97 12.00
CA THR A 387 -15.44 13.95 13.01
C THR A 387 -15.19 12.54 12.48
N ARG A 388 -14.62 11.66 13.30
CA ARG A 388 -14.42 10.25 12.98
C ARG A 388 -15.03 9.35 14.05
N SER A 389 -15.69 8.29 13.61
CA SER A 389 -16.18 7.23 14.47
C SER A 389 -15.11 6.18 14.68
N PHE A 390 -15.06 5.60 15.88
CA PHE A 390 -14.23 4.44 16.17
C PHE A 390 -14.86 3.59 17.27
N LEU A 391 -14.42 2.35 17.40
CA LEU A 391 -14.71 1.53 18.56
C LEU A 391 -13.48 0.76 18.99
N MET A 392 -13.49 0.32 20.24
CA MET A 392 -12.51 -0.63 20.73
C MET A 392 -13.11 -2.03 20.75
N ALA A 393 -12.31 -3.05 20.43
CA ALA A 393 -12.70 -4.44 20.55
C ALA A 393 -11.58 -5.25 21.22
N ARG A 394 -11.93 -6.01 22.26
CA ARG A 394 -11.02 -7.01 22.82
C ARG A 394 -11.03 -8.23 21.93
N VAL A 395 -9.85 -8.68 21.51
CA VAL A 395 -9.68 -9.78 20.57
C VAL A 395 -8.69 -10.82 21.09
N ARG A 396 -8.92 -12.06 20.66
CA ARG A 396 -7.99 -13.18 20.84
C ARG A 396 -7.72 -13.88 19.52
N ASP A 397 -6.67 -14.69 19.48
CA ASP A 397 -6.35 -15.50 18.31
C ASP A 397 -7.50 -16.51 18.06
N GLY A 398 -8.00 -16.56 16.82
CA GLY A 398 -9.01 -17.53 16.38
C GLY A 398 -8.44 -18.89 16.01
N ARG A 399 -7.12 -18.98 15.86
CA ARG A 399 -6.38 -20.24 15.68
C ARG A 399 -5.59 -20.54 16.94
N GLU A 400 -5.74 -21.75 17.45
CA GLU A 400 -4.82 -22.27 18.45
C GLU A 400 -3.47 -22.53 17.77
N GLY A 401 -2.45 -21.80 18.21
CA GLY A 401 -1.07 -22.06 17.82
C GLY A 401 -0.43 -23.11 18.72
N ASN A 402 0.76 -23.57 18.35
CA ASN A 402 1.55 -24.48 19.19
C ASN A 402 2.17 -23.80 20.43
N LYS A 403 1.92 -22.51 20.64
CA LYS A 403 2.45 -21.73 21.75
C LYS A 403 1.31 -21.33 22.66
N GLU A 404 1.55 -21.39 23.96
CA GLU A 404 0.63 -20.84 24.95
C GLU A 404 0.29 -19.39 24.63
N GLN A 405 -0.98 -19.04 24.83
CA GLN A 405 -1.46 -17.70 24.62
C GLN A 405 -0.88 -16.77 25.69
N ALA A 406 0.10 -15.95 25.29
CA ALA A 406 0.74 -14.99 26.19
C ALA A 406 0.19 -13.57 26.04
N ARG A 407 -0.71 -13.34 25.07
CA ARG A 407 -1.22 -12.02 24.73
C ARG A 407 -2.72 -12.01 24.40
N THR A 408 -3.36 -10.91 24.77
CA THR A 408 -4.68 -10.49 24.32
C THR A 408 -4.53 -9.20 23.51
N GLY A 409 -5.42 -8.99 22.54
CA GLY A 409 -5.41 -7.81 21.70
C GLY A 409 -6.50 -6.82 22.11
N MET A 410 -6.18 -5.54 22.06
CA MET A 410 -7.13 -4.44 22.08
C MET A 410 -7.07 -3.76 20.72
N LEU A 411 -8.09 -3.97 19.89
CA LEU A 411 -8.16 -3.50 18.52
C LEU A 411 -8.99 -2.22 18.45
N ASN A 412 -8.37 -1.13 18.04
CA ASN A 412 -9.05 0.12 17.71
C ASN A 412 -9.48 0.07 16.23
N VAL A 413 -10.79 0.04 16.02
CA VAL A 413 -11.45 -0.01 14.71
C VAL A 413 -11.91 1.39 14.35
N TRP A 414 -11.24 2.01 13.39
CA TRP A 414 -11.63 3.31 12.83
C TRP A 414 -12.72 3.18 11.77
N ASP A 415 -13.49 4.26 11.62
CA ASP A 415 -14.53 4.45 10.60
C ASP A 415 -15.58 3.32 10.61
N VAL A 416 -16.02 2.93 11.81
CA VAL A 416 -16.93 1.78 12.04
C VAL A 416 -18.22 1.91 11.24
N LYS A 417 -18.76 3.13 11.10
CA LYS A 417 -19.98 3.38 10.33
C LYS A 417 -19.84 3.04 8.84
N GLU A 418 -18.61 3.03 8.31
CA GLU A 418 -18.31 2.68 6.91
C GLU A 418 -18.07 1.18 6.71
N LEU A 419 -17.93 0.40 7.80
CA LEU A 419 -17.62 -1.02 7.73
C LEU A 419 -18.75 -1.87 7.10
N GLY A 420 -19.95 -1.31 6.97
CA GLY A 420 -21.13 -1.92 6.34
C GLY A 420 -21.70 -3.17 7.05
N SER A 421 -21.03 -3.65 8.11
CA SER A 421 -21.41 -4.83 8.87
C SER A 421 -21.15 -4.61 10.36
N GLU A 422 -22.08 -5.08 11.18
CA GLU A 422 -21.96 -4.97 12.62
C GLU A 422 -20.96 -6.00 13.15
N LEU A 423 -20.01 -5.55 13.96
CA LEU A 423 -19.05 -6.40 14.64
C LEU A 423 -19.72 -7.09 15.82
N LYS A 424 -19.77 -8.43 15.80
CA LYS A 424 -20.48 -9.21 16.82
C LYS A 424 -19.52 -9.87 17.79
N GLU A 425 -19.84 -9.79 19.08
CA GLU A 425 -19.14 -10.55 20.12
C GLU A 425 -19.27 -12.05 19.86
N GLY A 426 -18.20 -12.80 20.13
CA GLY A 426 -18.08 -14.23 19.85
C GLY A 426 -17.81 -14.59 18.37
N GLN A 427 -18.00 -13.66 17.43
CA GLN A 427 -17.80 -13.93 16.01
C GLN A 427 -16.31 -13.94 15.64
N ARG A 428 -15.94 -14.86 14.75
CA ARG A 428 -14.60 -15.01 14.20
C ARG A 428 -14.45 -14.26 12.88
N TYR A 429 -13.33 -13.57 12.71
CA TYR A 429 -13.01 -12.79 11.52
C TYR A 429 -11.57 -13.01 11.07
N LEU A 430 -11.37 -13.05 9.75
CA LEU A 430 -10.08 -12.76 9.14
C LEU A 430 -9.99 -11.26 8.92
N VAL A 431 -8.96 -10.63 9.47
CA VAL A 431 -8.76 -9.18 9.39
C VAL A 431 -7.41 -8.89 8.75
N SER A 432 -7.44 -8.11 7.67
CA SER A 432 -6.23 -7.72 6.94
C SER A 432 -5.73 -6.33 7.31
N ASN A 433 -4.44 -6.11 7.07
CA ASN A 433 -3.78 -4.79 7.14
C ASN A 433 -3.91 -4.08 8.49
N LEU A 434 -3.57 -4.76 9.57
CA LEU A 434 -3.51 -4.17 10.91
C LEU A 434 -2.11 -3.60 11.21
N ILE A 435 -2.03 -2.67 12.14
CA ILE A 435 -0.75 -2.14 12.64
C ILE A 435 -0.67 -2.23 14.17
N PRO A 436 0.53 -2.49 14.74
CA PRO A 436 0.74 -2.41 16.18
C PRO A 436 0.53 -1.00 16.73
N GLY A 437 -0.17 -0.88 17.86
CA GLY A 437 -0.33 0.32 18.65
C GLY A 437 0.71 0.41 19.76
N ARG A 438 1.37 1.57 19.92
CA ARG A 438 2.49 1.74 20.87
C ARG A 438 2.11 1.65 22.35
N MET A 439 0.84 1.88 22.69
CA MET A 439 0.38 1.97 24.08
C MET A 439 0.18 0.61 24.79
N GLY A 440 0.39 -0.51 24.10
CA GLY A 440 0.26 -1.86 24.69
C GLY A 440 1.51 -2.35 25.45
N ASP A 441 1.34 -3.44 26.21
CA ASP A 441 2.45 -4.13 26.88
C ASP A 441 3.17 -5.10 25.91
N TRP A 442 4.16 -4.55 25.20
CA TRP A 442 4.95 -5.26 24.19
C TRP A 442 6.15 -6.02 24.73
N ALA A 443 6.34 -6.09 26.06
CA ALA A 443 7.45 -6.84 26.60
C ALA A 443 7.38 -8.33 26.19
N PRO A 444 8.53 -9.04 26.21
CA PRO A 444 8.57 -10.45 25.85
C PRO A 444 7.54 -11.28 26.61
N PRO A 445 6.88 -12.25 25.94
CA PRO A 445 6.01 -13.23 26.58
C PRO A 445 6.69 -13.87 27.80
N LYS A 446 5.97 -13.95 28.93
CA LYS A 446 6.42 -14.65 30.15
C LYS A 446 5.33 -15.65 30.55
N ALA A 447 5.73 -16.87 30.89
CA ALA A 447 4.80 -17.93 31.28
C ALA A 447 3.87 -17.45 32.42
N GLY A 448 2.57 -17.75 32.29
CA GLY A 448 1.54 -17.41 33.28
C GLY A 448 1.11 -15.94 33.34
N LYS A 449 1.65 -15.04 32.50
CA LYS A 449 1.20 -13.64 32.42
C LYS A 449 0.71 -13.28 31.02
N ILE A 450 -0.59 -13.02 30.90
CA ILE A 450 -1.21 -12.50 29.68
C ILE A 450 -0.98 -10.99 29.62
N ARG A 451 -0.42 -10.50 28.51
CA ARG A 451 -0.18 -9.08 28.26
C ARG A 451 -1.17 -8.53 27.22
N GLU A 452 -1.74 -7.37 27.47
CA GLU A 452 -2.65 -6.71 26.51
C GLU A 452 -1.84 -5.84 25.54
N VAL A 453 -1.94 -6.13 24.24
CA VAL A 453 -1.31 -5.36 23.17
C VAL A 453 -2.34 -4.61 22.36
N TYR A 454 -1.98 -3.44 21.83
CA TYR A 454 -2.90 -2.60 21.08
C TYR A 454 -2.68 -2.79 19.58
N LEU A 455 -3.76 -2.80 18.80
CA LEU A 455 -3.75 -2.89 17.35
C LEU A 455 -4.65 -1.80 16.78
N HIS A 456 -4.37 -1.32 15.58
CA HIS A 456 -5.22 -0.36 14.88
C HIS A 456 -5.55 -0.84 13.47
N THR A 457 -6.78 -0.60 13.03
CA THR A 457 -7.14 -0.72 11.61
C THR A 457 -6.52 0.41 10.78
N ARG A 458 -6.38 0.15 9.49
CA ARG A 458 -6.04 1.12 8.46
C ARG A 458 -7.27 1.32 7.55
N ARG A 459 -7.22 2.34 6.69
CA ARG A 459 -8.27 2.58 5.66
C ARG A 459 -8.41 1.39 4.69
N ASP A 460 -7.32 0.66 4.46
CA ASP A 460 -7.26 -0.55 3.63
C ASP A 460 -7.46 -1.85 4.43
N SER A 461 -7.84 -1.78 5.71
CA SER A 461 -8.25 -2.97 6.47
C SER A 461 -9.53 -3.56 5.89
N ARG A 462 -9.57 -4.89 5.80
CA ARG A 462 -10.74 -5.64 5.36
C ARG A 462 -11.07 -6.70 6.39
N TRP A 463 -12.37 -6.95 6.55
CA TRP A 463 -12.91 -7.89 7.51
C TRP A 463 -13.70 -8.96 6.75
N GLN A 464 -13.38 -10.22 7.01
CA GLN A 464 -14.10 -11.34 6.44
C GLN A 464 -14.60 -12.24 7.58
N PRO A 465 -15.92 -12.37 7.79
CA PRO A 465 -16.43 -13.29 8.79
C PRO A 465 -16.09 -14.74 8.40
N VAL A 466 -15.64 -15.51 9.38
CA VAL A 466 -15.39 -16.94 9.22
C VAL A 466 -16.56 -17.67 9.86
N SER A 467 -17.30 -18.46 9.07
CA SER A 467 -18.32 -19.36 9.62
C SER A 467 -17.60 -20.36 10.53
N SER A 468 -18.04 -20.46 11.79
CA SER A 468 -17.78 -21.66 12.57
C SER A 468 -18.41 -22.83 11.81
N LYS A 469 -17.59 -23.83 11.47
CA LYS A 469 -18.07 -25.16 11.10
C LYS A 469 -17.90 -26.06 12.31
#